data_AF-A0A1F8GDT6-F1
#
_entry.id   AF-A0A1F8GDT6-F1
#
_cell.length_a   1.000
_cell.length_b   1.000
_cell.length_c   1.000
_cell.angle_alpha   90.00
_cell.angle_beta   90.00
_cell.angle_gamma   90.00
#
_symmetry.space_group_name_H-M   'P 1'
#
loop_
_entity.id
_entity.type
_entity.pdbx_description
1 polymer ?
#
loop_
_entity_poly.entity_id
_entity_poly.type
_entity_poly.pdbx_seq_one_letter_code
_entity_poly.pdbx_strand_id
1 'polypeptide(L)'
;MKNDDVKLKNDLQMKLKTIILVDGRTKINGLELEQMPIVKGDRKVFAIACASIIAKVHRDKMMVRYAKKYPGYGFEKHKGYGTKYHQIRLTAFGPCAIHRRSFKLVYP
;
A
#
# COMPACT_ATOMS: atom_id res chain seq x y z
N MET A 1 -34.00 -20.68 37.31
CA MET A 1 -33.10 -21.32 36.32
C MET A 1 -33.55 -21.16 34.85
N LYS A 2 -34.44 -20.21 34.49
CA LYS A 2 -34.76 -19.90 33.06
C LYS A 2 -34.51 -18.43 32.66
N ASN A 3 -34.16 -17.57 33.62
CA ASN A 3 -34.00 -16.12 33.41
C ASN A 3 -32.54 -15.71 33.14
N ASP A 4 -31.57 -16.53 33.50
CA ASP A 4 -30.15 -16.22 33.29
C ASP A 4 -29.70 -16.53 31.84
N ASP A 5 -30.27 -17.55 31.21
CA ASP A 5 -29.99 -17.92 29.81
C ASP A 5 -30.51 -16.90 28.78
N VAL A 6 -31.61 -16.20 29.11
CA VAL A 6 -32.18 -15.14 28.26
C VAL A 6 -31.35 -13.86 28.35
N LYS A 7 -30.75 -13.59 29.52
CA LYS A 7 -29.84 -12.48 29.73
C LYS A 7 -28.51 -12.69 29.00
N LEU A 8 -27.97 -13.91 29.06
CA LEU A 8 -26.75 -14.29 28.35
C LEU A 8 -26.90 -14.18 26.82
N LYS A 9 -28.06 -14.55 26.28
CA LYS A 9 -28.32 -14.47 24.82
C LYS A 9 -28.42 -13.04 24.28
N ASN A 10 -28.87 -12.07 25.08
CA ASN A 10 -28.94 -10.66 24.69
C ASN A 10 -27.57 -9.96 24.78
N ASP A 11 -26.71 -10.36 25.73
CA ASP A 11 -25.34 -9.82 25.85
C ASP A 11 -24.40 -10.34 24.75
N LEU A 12 -24.73 -11.46 24.13
CA LEU A 12 -23.97 -12.06 23.02
C LEU A 12 -24.25 -11.44 21.64
N GLN A 13 -25.14 -10.46 21.54
CA GLN A 13 -25.27 -9.63 20.33
C GLN A 13 -24.19 -8.53 20.30
N MET A 14 -22.94 -8.88 20.63
CA MET A 14 -21.80 -8.00 20.41
C MET A 14 -21.61 -7.83 18.90
N LYS A 15 -22.08 -6.69 18.39
CA LYS A 15 -21.80 -6.22 17.03
C LYS A 15 -20.28 -6.30 16.83
N LEU A 16 -19.82 -7.21 15.97
CA LEU A 16 -18.40 -7.33 15.64
C LEU A 16 -17.91 -5.98 15.10
N LYS A 17 -17.08 -5.32 15.88
CA LYS A 17 -16.51 -4.03 15.51
C LYS A 17 -15.33 -4.27 14.57
N THR A 18 -15.47 -3.81 13.34
CA THR A 18 -14.39 -3.86 12.35
C THR A 18 -13.51 -2.61 12.50
N ILE A 19 -12.19 -2.81 12.52
CA ILE A 19 -11.19 -1.74 12.58
C ILE A 19 -10.14 -1.97 11.49
N ILE A 20 -9.65 -0.88 10.90
CA ILE A 20 -8.55 -0.89 9.94
C ILE A 20 -7.25 -0.57 10.67
N LEU A 21 -6.26 -1.45 10.54
CA LEU A 21 -4.92 -1.21 11.04
C LEU A 21 -4.04 -0.68 9.89
N VAL A 22 -3.46 0.51 10.05
CA VAL A 22 -2.73 1.21 8.98
C VAL A 22 -1.26 1.33 9.36
N ASP A 23 -0.35 0.89 8.48
CA ASP A 23 1.09 1.16 8.69
C ASP A 23 1.39 2.65 8.47
N GLY A 24 2.00 3.29 9.46
CA GLY A 24 2.43 4.69 9.38
C GLY A 24 1.87 5.56 10.50
N ARG A 25 1.78 6.87 10.22
CA ARG A 25 1.38 7.90 11.20
C ARG A 25 -0.01 8.47 10.96
N THR A 26 -0.58 8.23 9.78
CA THR A 26 -1.78 8.93 9.31
C THR A 26 -2.90 7.95 9.03
N LYS A 27 -4.14 8.44 9.19
CA LYS A 27 -5.32 7.76 8.68
C LYS A 27 -5.39 7.93 7.15
N ILE A 28 -6.09 7.01 6.50
CA ILE A 28 -6.40 7.09 5.07
C ILE A 28 -7.66 7.94 4.93
N ASN A 29 -7.56 9.03 4.16
CA ASN A 29 -8.69 9.90 3.89
C ASN A 29 -9.75 9.18 3.05
N GLY A 30 -11.03 9.42 3.34
CA GLY A 30 -12.16 8.86 2.59
C GLY A 30 -12.60 7.46 3.02
N LEU A 31 -12.08 6.92 4.13
CA LEU A 31 -12.59 5.68 4.74
C LEU A 31 -13.37 6.01 6.02
N GLU A 32 -14.62 5.54 6.10
CA GLU A 32 -15.53 5.78 7.23
C GLU A 32 -15.31 4.80 8.39
N LEU A 33 -14.66 3.67 8.13
CA LEU A 33 -14.34 2.70 9.17
C LEU A 33 -13.33 3.27 10.16
N GLU A 34 -13.41 2.82 11.41
CA GLU A 34 -12.42 3.18 12.42
C GLU A 34 -11.03 2.73 11.99
N GLN A 35 -10.04 3.61 12.18
CA GLN A 35 -8.66 3.38 11.76
C GLN A 35 -7.70 3.60 12.92
N MET A 36 -6.75 2.68 13.06
CA MET A 36 -5.63 2.78 14.00
C MET A 36 -4.30 2.80 13.23
N PRO A 37 -3.68 3.99 13.07
CA PRO A 37 -2.32 4.09 12.54
C PRO A 37 -1.29 3.51 13.51
N ILE A 38 -0.35 2.73 13.00
CA ILE A 38 0.71 2.08 13.77
C ILE A 38 2.05 2.35 13.08
N VAL A 39 2.94 3.07 13.75
CA VAL A 39 4.29 3.35 13.22
C VAL A 39 5.11 2.06 13.17
N LYS A 40 5.61 1.73 11.97
CA LYS A 40 6.31 0.47 11.67
C LYS A 40 5.41 -0.73 11.98
N GLY A 41 4.15 -0.64 11.57
CA GLY A 41 3.12 -1.64 11.82
C GLY A 41 3.42 -2.97 11.14
N ASP A 42 4.12 -2.94 10.00
CA ASP A 42 4.63 -4.11 9.30
C ASP A 42 5.55 -4.99 10.16
N ARG A 43 6.25 -4.40 11.14
CA ARG A 43 7.13 -5.12 12.08
C ARG A 43 6.42 -5.57 13.36
N LYS A 44 5.19 -5.13 13.59
CA LYS A 44 4.48 -5.27 14.87
C LYS A 44 3.17 -6.04 14.77
N VAL A 45 2.53 -6.00 13.61
CA VAL A 45 1.20 -6.56 13.38
C VAL A 45 1.23 -7.47 12.17
N PHE A 46 0.89 -8.74 12.39
CA PHE A 46 0.93 -9.79 11.37
C PHE A 46 0.07 -9.44 10.15
N ALA A 47 -1.16 -8.95 10.35
CA ALA A 47 -2.04 -8.55 9.25
C ALA A 47 -1.45 -7.43 8.38
N ILE A 48 -0.75 -6.45 8.99
CA ILE A 48 -0.07 -5.37 8.27
C ILE A 48 1.13 -5.94 7.49
N ALA A 49 1.89 -6.87 8.09
CA ALA A 49 3.00 -7.55 7.41
C ALA A 49 2.52 -8.33 6.16
N CYS A 50 1.42 -9.08 6.28
CA CYS A 50 0.82 -9.77 5.14
C CYS A 50 0.39 -8.79 4.05
N ALA A 51 -0.28 -7.70 4.43
CA ALA A 51 -0.70 -6.67 3.49
C ALA A 51 0.49 -6.02 2.75
N SER A 52 1.60 -5.75 3.44
CA SER A 52 2.79 -5.15 2.84
C SER A 52 3.46 -6.09 1.82
N ILE A 53 3.51 -7.40 2.09
CA ILE A 53 4.00 -8.41 1.16
C ILE A 53 3.13 -8.46 -0.11
N ILE A 54 1.80 -8.53 0.06
CA ILE A 54 0.85 -8.57 -1.06
C ILE A 54 1.02 -7.32 -1.93
N ALA A 55 1.05 -6.13 -1.31
CA ALA A 55 1.21 -4.87 -2.01
C ALA A 55 2.54 -4.80 -2.79
N LYS A 56 3.65 -5.23 -2.18
CA LYS A 56 4.98 -5.23 -2.81
C LYS A 56 5.04 -6.18 -4.00
N VAL A 57 4.61 -7.43 -3.83
CA VAL A 57 4.64 -8.43 -4.90
C VAL A 57 3.76 -8.00 -6.08
N HIS A 58 2.58 -7.46 -5.80
CA HIS A 58 1.68 -6.94 -6.83
C HIS A 58 2.33 -5.76 -7.59
N ARG A 59 2.89 -4.79 -6.87
CA ARG A 59 3.55 -3.62 -7.47
C ARG A 59 4.73 -4.03 -8.36
N ASP A 60 5.56 -4.94 -7.90
CA ASP A 60 6.74 -5.36 -8.65
C ASP A 60 6.37 -6.07 -9.95
N LYS A 61 5.32 -6.92 -9.93
CA LYS A 61 4.76 -7.54 -11.15
C LYS A 61 4.21 -6.48 -12.12
N MET A 62 3.53 -5.46 -11.60
CA MET A 62 3.03 -4.34 -12.42
C MET A 62 4.18 -3.60 -13.10
N MET A 63 5.29 -3.31 -12.41
CA MET A 63 6.43 -2.61 -13.01
C MET A 63 7.13 -3.44 -14.08
N VAL A 64 7.17 -4.78 -13.95
CA VAL A 64 7.65 -5.67 -15.02
C VAL A 64 6.75 -5.60 -16.26
N ARG A 65 5.42 -5.51 -16.08
CA ARG A 65 4.51 -5.28 -17.22
C ARG A 65 4.73 -3.91 -17.86
N TYR A 66 4.95 -2.87 -17.05
CA TYR A 66 5.26 -1.55 -17.56
C TYR A 66 6.59 -1.46 -18.30
N ALA A 67 7.59 -2.26 -17.93
CA ALA A 67 8.83 -2.36 -18.71
C ALA A 67 8.58 -2.82 -20.16
N LYS A 68 7.61 -3.71 -20.38
CA LYS A 68 7.20 -4.13 -21.73
C LYS A 68 6.47 -3.03 -22.48
N LYS A 69 5.61 -2.27 -21.78
CA LYS A 69 4.84 -1.16 -22.37
C LYS A 69 5.68 0.08 -22.66
N TYR A 70 6.71 0.33 -21.85
CA TYR A 70 7.62 1.47 -21.93
C TYR A 70 9.07 0.95 -21.97
N PRO A 71 9.49 0.38 -23.13
CA PRO A 71 10.83 -0.17 -23.26
C PRO A 71 11.91 0.90 -23.07
N GLY A 72 13.09 0.49 -22.63
CA GLY A 72 14.25 1.38 -22.43
C GLY A 72 14.34 2.03 -21.04
N TYR A 73 13.23 2.22 -20.32
CA TYR A 73 13.27 2.81 -18.98
C TYR A 73 13.85 1.89 -17.90
N GLY A 74 13.71 0.56 -18.04
CA GLY A 74 14.23 -0.44 -17.10
C GLY A 74 13.40 -0.63 -15.83
N PHE A 75 12.08 -0.40 -15.91
CA PHE A 75 11.15 -0.53 -14.78
C PHE A 75 11.16 -1.89 -14.10
N GLU A 76 11.51 -2.95 -14.81
CA GLU A 76 11.68 -4.31 -14.29
C GLU A 76 12.82 -4.42 -13.28
N LYS A 77 13.82 -3.52 -13.32
CA LYS A 77 14.95 -3.50 -12.40
C LYS A 77 14.67 -2.60 -11.19
N HIS A 78 14.43 -1.32 -11.43
CA HIS A 78 14.33 -0.31 -10.37
C HIS A 78 12.90 0.01 -9.93
N LYS A 79 11.88 -0.64 -10.50
CA LYS A 79 10.46 -0.54 -10.05
C LYS A 79 9.91 0.90 -9.99
N GLY A 80 10.47 1.80 -10.80
CA GLY A 80 10.11 3.22 -10.83
C GLY A 80 10.78 4.10 -9.77
N TYR A 81 11.63 3.55 -8.89
CA TYR A 81 12.46 4.36 -8.00
C TYR A 81 13.43 5.23 -8.82
N GLY A 82 13.73 6.44 -8.33
CA GLY A 82 14.59 7.43 -8.98
C GLY A 82 16.09 7.12 -8.85
N THR A 83 16.51 5.90 -9.21
CA THR A 83 17.92 5.50 -9.20
C THR A 83 18.71 6.29 -10.26
N LYS A 84 20.05 6.33 -10.15
CA LYS A 84 20.92 6.93 -11.17
C LYS A 84 20.61 6.39 -12.58
N TYR A 85 20.41 5.09 -12.69
CA TYR A 85 20.02 4.45 -13.96
C TYR A 85 18.70 5.01 -14.51
N HIS A 86 17.66 5.14 -13.67
CA HIS A 86 16.37 5.66 -14.10
C HIS A 86 16.45 7.14 -14.50
N GLN A 87 17.27 7.95 -13.81
CA GLN A 87 17.53 9.35 -14.16
C GLN A 87 18.18 9.46 -15.54
N ILE A 88 19.20 8.64 -15.85
CA ILE A 88 19.83 8.59 -17.18
C ILE A 88 18.79 8.27 -18.26
N ARG A 89 17.88 7.32 -18.01
CA ARG A 89 16.80 6.99 -18.95
C ARG A 89 15.79 8.13 -19.11
N LEU A 90 15.49 8.86 -18.04
CA LEU A 90 14.66 10.06 -18.09
C LEU A 90 15.30 11.17 -18.92
N THR A 91 16.61 11.38 -18.81
CA THR A 91 17.34 12.32 -19.68
C THR A 91 17.24 11.94 -21.15
N ALA A 92 17.35 10.65 -21.47
CA ALA A 92 17.35 10.18 -22.85
C ALA A 92 15.95 10.16 -23.51
N PHE A 93 14.90 9.83 -22.74
CA PHE A 93 13.56 9.57 -23.28
C PHE A 93 12.49 10.57 -22.81
N GLY A 94 12.80 11.43 -21.84
CA GLY A 94 11.81 12.22 -21.10
C GLY A 94 10.89 11.36 -20.21
N PRO A 95 9.97 11.96 -19.45
CA PRO A 95 8.98 11.23 -18.65
C PRO A 95 7.87 10.63 -19.53
N CYS A 96 7.47 9.39 -19.25
CA CYS A 96 6.32 8.74 -19.85
C CYS A 96 5.04 8.91 -19.01
N ALA A 97 3.92 8.38 -19.48
CA ALA A 97 2.60 8.57 -18.88
C ALA A 97 2.48 8.09 -17.40
N ILE A 98 3.30 7.13 -16.97
CA ILE A 98 3.25 6.62 -15.58
C ILE A 98 4.19 7.36 -14.62
N HIS A 99 5.00 8.30 -15.11
CA HIS A 99 5.84 9.13 -14.24
C HIS A 99 4.99 10.15 -13.49
N ARG A 100 5.29 10.33 -12.20
CA ARG A 100 4.62 11.31 -11.36
C ARG A 100 5.22 12.69 -11.60
N ARG A 101 4.51 13.53 -12.35
CA ARG A 101 4.97 14.89 -12.71
C ARG A 101 5.12 15.85 -11.52
N SER A 102 4.41 15.59 -10.43
CA SER A 102 4.54 16.36 -9.19
C SER A 102 5.81 16.03 -8.39
N PHE A 103 6.49 14.94 -8.71
CA PHE A 103 7.75 14.59 -8.05
C PHE A 103 8.87 15.41 -8.71
N LYS A 104 9.89 15.80 -7.93
CA LYS A 104 11.10 16.41 -8.47
C LYS A 104 11.87 15.36 -9.28
N LEU A 105 11.52 15.24 -10.54
CA LEU A 105 12.25 14.42 -11.51
C LEU A 105 13.48 15.23 -11.93
N VAL A 106 14.66 14.74 -11.60
CA VAL A 106 15.92 15.38 -11.99
C VAL A 106 16.34 14.78 -13.33
N TYR A 107 16.17 15.56 -14.39
CA TYR A 107 16.70 15.34 -15.73
C TYR A 107 16.87 16.73 -16.38
N PRO A 108 17.90 16.94 -17.22
CA PRO A 108 18.18 18.23 -17.86
C PRO A 108 17.14 18.62 -18.91
#